data_AF-A0A2E8XBJ0-F1
#
_entry.id   AF-A0A2E8XBJ0-F1
#
_cell.length_a   1.000
_cell.length_b   1.000
_cell.length_c   1.000
_cell.angle_alpha   90.00
_cell.angle_beta   90.00
_cell.angle_gamma   90.00
#
_symmetry.space_group_name_H-M   'P 1'
#
loop_
_entity.id
_entity.type
_entity.pdbx_description
1 polymer ?
#
loop_
_entity_poly.entity_id
_entity_poly.type
_entity_poly.pdbx_seq_one_letter_code
_entity_poly.pdbx_strand_id
1 'polypeptide(L)'
;MSKIIGIDLGTTFSAIAELDDLGNPEVLSDPENNNRITRSAVYIGRDKAIIGDKAVDAAVTNRNSTILEVKSQMENNVIWSKKEISIRKNEILKSKENIEVDLQWTVVESLPVSEDIKRQSGDWRNHIKNYCLSMENLAAAGISTICYNFMPILDWTRTELARKLPTGATCMRFDLIDFIVFDVFILKRNEAFKDYSKKLKVLAKKRFENMSKKQKENLTSNIVSGLPGAAEKFSLEDVKNHLKKYENISEKILRKNLIDFLREVTPIAQDLGVRLCCHPDDPPFSLLGLPRIMSTESDYRIIMDEIPIKANGITLCSGSLGVRKDNDITGMMSRLGDRVHFLHLRNVKRETDNIPNSFYEAEHLNGSTDMVSLINAILKEENRRRKHGREDWSIPFRPDHGQNILDDLQRNSKPGYPAIGRLKGLAELRGISTALSKQFEDKE
;
A
#
# COMPACT_ATOMS: atom_id res chain seq x y z
N MET A 1 2.57 43.57 11.39
CA MET A 1 2.35 42.32 10.62
C MET A 1 2.53 41.18 11.61
N SER A 2 1.45 40.47 11.94
CA SER A 2 1.53 39.25 12.75
C SER A 2 2.45 38.25 12.05
N LYS A 3 3.40 37.67 12.79
CA LYS A 3 4.25 36.61 12.24
C LYS A 3 3.44 35.32 12.27
N ILE A 4 3.09 34.78 11.10
CA ILE A 4 2.52 33.45 10.98
C ILE A 4 3.62 32.44 11.33
N ILE A 5 3.37 31.59 12.33
CA ILE A 5 4.28 30.50 12.71
C ILE A 5 3.61 29.19 12.30
N GLY A 6 4.09 28.59 11.21
CA GLY A 6 3.61 27.29 10.77
C GLY A 6 4.10 26.17 11.69
N ILE A 7 3.19 25.35 12.20
CA ILE A 7 3.50 24.05 12.82
C ILE A 7 2.92 22.97 11.91
N ASP A 8 3.78 22.12 11.35
CA ASP A 8 3.40 20.94 10.59
C ASP A 8 3.05 19.79 11.55
N LEU A 9 1.80 19.34 11.50
CA LEU A 9 1.34 18.09 12.10
C LEU A 9 0.45 17.31 11.12
N GLY A 10 0.98 16.97 9.94
CA GLY A 10 0.51 15.81 9.18
C GLY A 10 -0.18 16.08 7.84
N THR A 11 -0.09 15.08 6.96
CA THR A 11 -0.26 15.12 5.49
C THR A 11 -1.69 15.39 4.95
N THR A 12 -2.65 15.84 5.76
CA THR A 12 -4.06 16.04 5.33
C THR A 12 -4.83 17.07 6.16
N PHE A 13 -4.38 17.37 7.38
CA PHE A 13 -4.97 18.37 8.24
C PHE A 13 -3.86 19.15 8.95
N SER A 14 -3.98 20.47 9.00
CA SER A 14 -2.99 21.33 9.64
C SER A 14 -3.66 22.22 10.69
N ALA A 15 -2.93 22.54 11.75
CA ALA A 15 -3.28 23.60 12.68
C ALA A 15 -2.35 24.78 12.39
N ILE A 16 -2.92 25.90 11.97
CA ILE A 16 -2.16 27.10 11.60
C ILE A 16 -2.41 28.12 12.69
N ALA A 17 -1.34 28.66 13.27
CA ALA A 17 -1.44 29.68 14.30
C ALA A 17 -0.86 31.00 13.81
N GLU A 18 -1.49 32.10 14.22
CA GLU A 18 -0.92 33.44 14.13
C GLU A 18 -0.53 33.92 15.53
N LEU A 19 0.43 34.84 15.61
CA LEU A 19 0.71 35.53 16.87
C LEU A 19 -0.25 36.70 17.04
N ASP A 20 -0.92 36.77 18.19
CA ASP A 20 -1.68 37.94 18.61
C ASP A 20 -0.75 39.16 18.84
N ASP A 21 -1.33 40.34 19.10
CA ASP A 21 -0.58 41.58 19.33
C ASP A 21 0.34 41.53 20.57
N LEU A 22 0.17 40.51 21.42
CA LEU A 22 0.98 40.25 22.62
C LEU A 22 2.03 39.16 22.38
N GLY A 23 2.06 38.55 21.19
CA GLY A 23 3.00 37.51 20.81
C GLY A 23 2.59 36.09 21.20
N ASN A 24 1.33 35.84 21.59
CA ASN A 24 0.82 34.50 21.90
C ASN A 24 0.29 33.82 20.63
N PRO A 25 0.52 32.50 20.45
CA PRO A 25 -0.01 31.77 19.31
C PRO A 25 -1.52 31.50 19.47
N GLU A 26 -2.32 31.98 18.51
CA GLU A 26 -3.75 31.70 18.37
C GLU A 26 -3.99 30.80 17.15
N VAL A 27 -4.61 29.65 17.35
CA VAL A 27 -4.92 28.69 16.27
C VAL A 27 -6.13 29.20 15.47
N LEU A 28 -5.92 29.41 14.18
CA LEU A 28 -6.96 29.80 13.24
C LEU A 28 -8.02 28.70 13.14
N SER A 29 -9.29 29.12 13.18
CA SER A 29 -10.44 28.21 13.05
C SER A 29 -11.06 28.32 11.66
N ASP A 30 -11.56 27.20 11.15
CA ASP A 30 -12.33 27.15 9.90
C ASP A 30 -13.60 28.00 10.05
N PRO A 31 -13.79 29.03 9.21
CA PRO A 31 -14.90 29.97 9.35
C PRO A 31 -16.27 29.36 9.04
N GLU A 32 -16.36 28.16 8.47
CA GLU A 32 -17.64 27.51 8.12
C GLU A 32 -18.17 26.59 9.22
N ASN A 33 -17.28 25.91 9.94
CA ASN A 33 -17.65 24.92 10.96
C ASN A 33 -17.04 25.21 12.35
N ASN A 34 -16.27 26.30 12.47
CA ASN A 34 -15.59 26.74 13.69
C ASN A 34 -14.59 25.72 14.27
N ASN A 35 -14.11 24.78 13.45
CA ASN A 35 -13.17 23.74 13.83
C ASN A 35 -11.72 24.26 13.74
N ARG A 36 -10.86 23.89 14.70
CA ARG A 36 -9.45 24.31 14.77
C ARG A 36 -8.49 23.47 13.92
N ILE A 37 -9.04 22.51 13.19
CA ILE A 37 -8.30 21.57 12.32
C ILE A 37 -8.81 21.79 10.90
N THR A 38 -7.94 22.21 9.98
CA THR A 38 -8.36 22.65 8.65
C THR A 38 -7.72 21.84 7.53
N ARG A 39 -8.44 21.74 6.40
CA ARG A 39 -7.87 21.20 5.14
C ARG A 39 -6.64 22.04 4.79
N SER A 40 -5.56 21.42 4.32
CA SER A 40 -4.25 22.05 4.05
C SER A 40 -4.26 22.99 2.83
N ALA A 41 -5.23 23.91 2.77
CA ALA A 41 -5.33 25.01 1.82
C ALA A 41 -5.28 26.34 2.59
N VAL A 42 -4.31 27.18 2.26
CA VAL A 42 -4.03 28.44 2.95
C VAL A 42 -3.80 29.54 1.92
N TYR A 43 -4.68 30.53 1.91
CA TYR A 43 -4.48 31.76 1.15
C TYR A 43 -3.92 32.84 2.07
N ILE A 44 -2.78 33.42 1.71
CA ILE A 44 -2.13 34.49 2.45
C ILE A 44 -2.48 35.82 1.77
N GLY A 45 -3.48 36.52 2.30
CA GLY A 45 -3.85 37.87 1.89
C GLY A 45 -2.97 38.93 2.55
N ARG A 46 -3.12 40.21 2.15
CA ARG A 46 -2.32 41.33 2.70
C ARG A 46 -2.52 41.52 4.20
N ASP A 47 -3.74 41.34 4.69
CA ASP A 47 -4.12 41.68 6.07
C ASP A 47 -4.63 40.48 6.88
N LYS A 48 -4.80 39.30 6.26
CA LYS A 48 -5.25 38.07 6.93
C LYS A 48 -4.94 36.81 6.13
N ALA A 49 -4.79 35.69 6.83
CA ALA A 49 -4.81 34.35 6.25
C ALA A 49 -6.26 33.83 6.16
N ILE A 50 -6.58 33.14 5.06
CA ILE A 50 -7.84 32.41 4.87
C ILE A 50 -7.48 30.93 4.71
N ILE A 51 -8.26 30.05 5.34
CA ILE A 51 -8.00 28.60 5.34
C ILE A 51 -9.24 27.82 4.86
N GLY A 52 -9.04 26.59 4.40
CA GLY A 52 -10.13 25.71 3.98
C GLY A 52 -10.70 26.03 2.60
N ASP A 53 -11.99 25.78 2.39
CA ASP A 53 -12.61 25.81 1.05
C ASP A 53 -12.58 27.21 0.41
N LYS A 54 -12.69 28.27 1.22
CA LYS A 54 -12.52 29.66 0.74
C LYS A 54 -11.10 29.97 0.29
N ALA A 55 -10.08 29.30 0.84
CA ALA A 55 -8.71 29.40 0.35
C ALA A 55 -8.54 28.65 -0.97
N VAL A 56 -9.23 27.52 -1.14
CA VAL A 56 -9.27 26.78 -2.41
C VAL A 56 -9.92 27.63 -3.50
N ASP A 57 -11.04 28.29 -3.21
CA ASP A 57 -11.71 29.20 -4.15
C ASP A 57 -10.82 30.38 -4.56
N ALA A 58 -10.09 30.97 -3.59
CA ALA A 58 -9.16 32.06 -3.84
C ALA A 58 -7.96 31.66 -4.72
N ALA A 59 -7.60 30.37 -4.75
CA ALA A 59 -6.50 29.84 -5.56
C ALA A 59 -6.72 30.01 -7.07
N VAL A 60 -7.98 30.09 -7.51
CA VAL A 60 -8.36 30.27 -8.92
C VAL A 60 -7.80 31.58 -9.47
N THR A 61 -7.76 32.63 -8.66
CA THR A 61 -7.32 33.98 -9.05
C THR A 61 -5.99 34.39 -8.43
N ASN A 62 -5.58 33.81 -7.29
CA ASN A 62 -4.41 34.24 -6.53
C ASN A 62 -3.43 33.07 -6.24
N ARG A 63 -3.07 32.34 -7.29
CA ARG A 63 -2.31 31.08 -7.21
C ARG A 63 -0.95 31.20 -6.50
N ASN A 64 -0.24 32.33 -6.66
CA ASN A 64 1.09 32.53 -6.07
C ASN A 64 1.04 32.84 -4.56
N SER A 65 -0.13 33.20 -4.05
CA SER A 65 -0.35 33.53 -2.63
C SER A 65 -1.19 32.47 -1.93
N THR A 66 -1.45 31.33 -2.59
CA THR A 66 -2.23 30.23 -2.05
C THR A 66 -1.40 28.96 -2.00
N ILE A 67 -1.22 28.40 -0.81
CA ILE A 67 -0.59 27.10 -0.57
C ILE A 67 -1.71 26.05 -0.57
N LEU A 68 -1.61 25.03 -1.42
CA LEU A 68 -2.61 23.98 -1.57
C LEU A 68 -1.97 22.60 -1.39
N GLU A 69 -2.48 21.81 -0.45
CA GLU A 69 -2.22 20.37 -0.33
C GLU A 69 -3.56 19.64 -0.09
N VAL A 70 -4.31 19.44 -1.18
CA VAL A 70 -5.64 18.81 -1.16
C VAL A 70 -5.50 17.31 -1.45
N LYS A 71 -5.28 16.50 -0.40
CA LYS A 71 -5.25 15.03 -0.55
C LYS A 71 -6.61 14.36 -0.37
N SER A 72 -7.54 14.99 0.36
CA SER A 72 -8.88 14.45 0.66
C SER A 72 -9.92 14.61 -0.47
N GLN A 73 -9.54 15.19 -1.61
CA GLN A 73 -10.34 15.10 -2.84
C GLN A 73 -9.71 14.18 -3.90
N MET A 74 -8.69 13.40 -3.54
CA MET A 74 -8.04 12.44 -4.45
C MET A 74 -8.82 11.12 -4.48
N GLU A 75 -10.05 11.15 -4.99
CA GLU A 75 -10.59 9.97 -5.65
C GLU A 75 -9.57 9.53 -6.71
N ASN A 76 -9.37 8.22 -6.90
CA ASN A 76 -8.30 7.59 -7.69
C ASN A 76 -8.33 7.89 -9.22
N ASN A 77 -8.77 9.08 -9.63
CA ASN A 77 -8.88 9.61 -10.98
C ASN A 77 -7.85 10.73 -11.27
N VAL A 78 -6.77 10.83 -10.46
CA VAL A 78 -5.80 11.91 -10.59
C VAL A 78 -4.69 11.54 -11.58
N ILE A 79 -4.47 12.41 -12.57
CA ILE A 79 -3.33 12.32 -13.47
C ILE A 79 -2.05 12.70 -12.72
N TRP A 80 -1.04 11.83 -12.75
CA TRP A 80 0.30 12.18 -12.28
C TRP A 80 0.97 13.04 -13.34
N SER A 81 0.96 14.36 -13.12
CA SER A 81 1.54 15.32 -14.06
C SER A 81 3.07 15.23 -14.10
N LYS A 82 3.67 15.57 -15.24
CA LYS A 82 5.14 15.65 -15.40
C LYS A 82 5.79 16.52 -14.32
N LYS A 83 5.13 17.63 -13.95
CA LYS A 83 5.62 18.55 -12.92
C LYS A 83 5.77 17.86 -11.56
N GLU A 84 4.74 17.16 -11.08
CA GLU A 84 4.77 16.48 -9.79
C GLU A 84 5.77 15.33 -9.77
N ILE A 85 5.89 14.60 -10.89
CA ILE A 85 6.90 13.54 -11.05
C ILE A 85 8.31 14.14 -10.96
N SER A 86 8.58 15.27 -11.62
CA SER A 86 9.87 15.95 -11.56
C SER A 86 10.18 16.46 -10.15
N ILE A 87 9.20 17.03 -9.44
CA ILE A 87 9.37 17.46 -8.04
C ILE A 87 9.80 16.25 -7.19
N ARG A 88 9.07 15.14 -7.26
CA ARG A 88 9.42 13.93 -6.50
C ARG A 88 10.79 13.36 -6.87
N LYS A 89 11.17 13.33 -8.15
CA LYS A 89 12.51 12.89 -8.55
C LYS A 89 13.60 13.76 -7.91
N ASN A 90 13.40 15.07 -7.90
CA ASN A 90 14.36 16.00 -7.29
C ASN A 90 14.46 15.82 -5.77
N GLU A 91 13.35 15.55 -5.09
CA GLU A 91 13.34 15.22 -3.65
C GLU A 91 14.10 13.93 -3.33
N ILE A 92 14.03 12.93 -4.22
CA ILE A 92 14.75 11.65 -4.03
C ILE A 92 16.26 11.83 -4.20
N LEU A 93 16.67 12.71 -5.12
CA LEU A 93 18.08 12.98 -5.43
C LEU A 93 18.75 13.90 -4.41
N LYS A 94 18.00 14.48 -3.47
CA LYS A 94 18.53 15.45 -2.49
C LYS A 94 18.16 15.07 -1.06
N SER A 95 19.14 15.13 -0.16
CA SER A 95 18.89 15.03 1.27
C SER A 95 18.12 16.27 1.79
N LYS A 96 17.64 16.21 3.03
CA LYS A 96 17.07 17.39 3.72
C LYS A 96 18.03 18.57 3.83
N GLU A 97 19.34 18.32 3.71
CA GLU A 97 20.41 19.32 3.76
C GLU A 97 20.86 19.74 2.34
N ASN A 98 20.07 19.41 1.31
CA ASN A 98 20.39 19.65 -0.11
C ASN A 98 21.68 18.98 -0.60
N ILE A 99 22.11 17.89 0.05
CA ILE A 99 23.24 17.09 -0.41
C ILE A 99 22.72 16.14 -1.50
N GLU A 100 23.39 16.12 -2.65
CA GLU A 100 23.08 15.13 -3.69
C GLU A 100 23.36 13.72 -3.18
N VAL A 101 22.37 12.84 -3.29
CA VAL A 101 22.46 11.44 -2.91
C VAL A 101 22.36 10.56 -4.15
N ASP A 102 23.15 9.48 -4.18
CA ASP A 102 23.12 8.48 -5.25
C ASP A 102 21.92 7.52 -5.07
N LEU A 103 20.72 8.08 -5.14
CA LEU A 103 19.46 7.36 -5.14
C LEU A 103 18.74 7.59 -6.47
N GLN A 104 17.95 6.61 -6.87
CA GLN A 104 17.15 6.71 -8.08
C GLN A 104 15.71 6.30 -7.78
N TRP A 105 14.77 6.95 -8.44
CA TRP A 105 13.39 6.48 -8.45
C TRP A 105 13.24 5.36 -9.48
N THR A 106 13.39 4.11 -9.03
CA THR A 106 13.40 2.93 -9.91
C THR A 106 12.03 2.28 -10.09
N VAL A 107 11.17 2.32 -9.07
CA VAL A 107 9.85 1.68 -9.06
C VAL A 107 8.79 2.64 -8.52
N VAL A 108 7.64 2.72 -9.18
CA VAL A 108 6.43 3.37 -8.63
C VAL A 108 5.66 2.34 -7.80
N GLU A 109 5.41 2.65 -6.52
CA GLU A 109 4.51 1.87 -5.68
C GLU A 109 3.61 2.81 -4.85
N SER A 110 2.35 3.03 -5.23
CA SER A 110 1.64 2.47 -6.38
C SER A 110 1.10 3.56 -7.30
N LEU A 111 0.91 3.23 -8.59
CA LEU A 111 -0.03 3.99 -9.42
C LEU A 111 -1.43 3.37 -9.17
N PRO A 112 -2.31 4.06 -8.42
CA PRO A 112 -3.52 3.44 -7.92
C PRO A 112 -4.52 3.15 -9.04
N VAL A 113 -5.16 1.99 -8.97
CA VAL A 113 -6.31 1.66 -9.81
C VAL A 113 -7.59 2.06 -9.07
N SER A 114 -8.44 2.86 -9.71
CA SER A 114 -9.62 3.39 -9.04
C SER A 114 -10.67 2.32 -8.73
N GLU A 115 -11.48 2.56 -7.70
CA GLU A 115 -12.63 1.69 -7.39
C GLU A 115 -13.63 1.61 -8.56
N ASP A 116 -13.77 2.69 -9.33
CA ASP A 116 -14.60 2.69 -10.54
C ASP A 116 -14.10 1.74 -11.63
N ILE A 117 -12.78 1.66 -11.86
CA ILE A 117 -12.16 0.66 -12.75
C ILE A 117 -12.41 -0.75 -12.21
N LYS A 118 -12.15 -0.98 -10.92
CA LYS A 118 -12.36 -2.29 -10.28
C LYS A 118 -13.80 -2.78 -10.40
N ARG A 119 -14.77 -1.86 -10.32
CA ARG A 119 -16.21 -2.16 -10.43
C ARG A 119 -16.77 -2.07 -11.85
N GLN A 120 -16.05 -1.48 -12.80
CA GLN A 120 -16.57 -1.03 -14.10
C GLN A 120 -17.88 -0.22 -13.97
N SER A 121 -17.87 0.75 -13.06
CA SER A 121 -19.00 1.65 -12.80
C SER A 121 -18.57 3.12 -12.90
N GLY A 122 -19.51 4.06 -13.00
CA GLY A 122 -19.17 5.48 -13.06
C GLY A 122 -18.33 5.83 -14.29
N ASP A 123 -17.35 6.71 -14.13
CA ASP A 123 -16.49 7.23 -15.20
C ASP A 123 -15.21 6.39 -15.42
N TRP A 124 -15.30 5.08 -15.18
CA TRP A 124 -14.14 4.18 -15.19
C TRP A 124 -13.32 4.21 -16.49
N ARG A 125 -13.96 4.48 -17.64
CA ARG A 125 -13.25 4.58 -18.94
C ARG A 125 -12.33 5.80 -18.99
N ASN A 126 -12.75 6.92 -18.42
CA ASN A 126 -11.89 8.10 -18.33
C ASN A 126 -10.77 7.88 -17.30
N HIS A 127 -11.05 7.16 -16.22
CA HIS A 127 -10.01 6.79 -15.24
C HIS A 127 -8.92 5.92 -15.89
N ILE A 128 -9.26 5.01 -16.81
CA ILE A 128 -8.26 4.28 -17.61
C ILE A 128 -7.41 5.24 -18.44
N LYS A 129 -8.01 6.22 -19.12
CA LYS A 129 -7.25 7.24 -19.88
C LYS A 129 -6.28 8.00 -18.98
N ASN A 130 -6.72 8.39 -17.78
CA ASN A 130 -5.88 9.09 -16.80
C ASN A 130 -4.76 8.19 -16.25
N TYR A 131 -5.02 6.89 -16.10
CA TYR A 131 -3.99 5.90 -15.75
C TYR A 131 -2.92 5.80 -16.85
N CYS A 132 -3.33 5.68 -18.12
CA CYS A 132 -2.41 5.65 -19.26
C CYS A 132 -1.58 6.92 -19.36
N LEU A 133 -2.20 8.11 -19.24
CA LEU A 133 -1.47 9.38 -19.26
C LEU A 133 -0.47 9.52 -18.10
N SER A 134 -0.82 9.02 -16.91
CA SER A 134 0.11 8.98 -15.77
C SER A 134 1.29 8.06 -16.05
N MET A 135 1.04 6.89 -16.64
CA MET A 135 2.08 5.95 -17.06
C MET A 135 3.00 6.53 -18.15
N GLU A 136 2.45 7.23 -19.15
CA GLU A 136 3.21 7.96 -20.17
C GLU A 136 4.12 9.02 -19.54
N ASN A 137 3.62 9.79 -18.58
CA ASN A 137 4.41 10.79 -17.87
C ASN A 137 5.54 10.17 -17.03
N LEU A 138 5.28 9.02 -16.40
CA LEU A 138 6.29 8.26 -15.66
C LEU A 138 7.36 7.68 -16.58
N ALA A 139 6.96 7.11 -17.71
CA ALA A 139 7.85 6.60 -18.75
C ALA A 139 8.74 7.71 -19.31
N ALA A 140 8.17 8.88 -19.62
CA ALA A 140 8.91 10.07 -20.07
C ALA A 140 9.92 10.58 -19.02
N ALA A 141 9.71 10.27 -17.74
CA ALA A 141 10.64 10.56 -16.66
C ALA A 141 11.68 9.43 -16.44
N GLY A 142 11.71 8.40 -17.28
CA GLY A 142 12.65 7.28 -17.20
C GLY A 142 12.27 6.21 -16.17
N ILE A 143 11.04 6.19 -15.68
CA ILE A 143 10.56 5.19 -14.71
C ILE A 143 9.86 4.06 -15.48
N SER A 144 10.41 2.85 -15.40
CA SER A 144 10.00 1.72 -16.24
C SER A 144 9.34 0.56 -15.48
N THR A 145 9.12 0.68 -14.17
CA THR A 145 8.46 -0.37 -13.36
C THR A 145 7.37 0.25 -12.48
N ILE A 146 6.13 -0.22 -12.62
CA ILE A 146 4.97 0.31 -11.90
C ILE A 146 4.25 -0.83 -11.19
N CYS A 147 4.31 -0.80 -9.86
CA CYS A 147 3.52 -1.67 -9.00
C CYS A 147 2.10 -1.11 -8.84
N TYR A 148 1.11 -2.00 -8.89
CA TYR A 148 -0.29 -1.69 -8.62
C TYR A 148 -0.96 -2.88 -7.93
N ASN A 149 -2.19 -2.70 -7.44
CA ASN A 149 -3.02 -3.80 -6.96
C ASN A 149 -4.47 -3.66 -7.47
N PHE A 150 -5.24 -4.74 -7.38
CA PHE A 150 -6.66 -4.77 -7.74
C PHE A 150 -7.54 -5.16 -6.54
N MET A 151 -7.07 -4.86 -5.33
CA MET A 151 -7.74 -5.20 -4.07
C MET A 151 -8.98 -4.32 -3.90
N PRO A 152 -10.20 -4.87 -3.72
CA PRO A 152 -11.40 -4.06 -3.58
C PRO A 152 -11.48 -3.44 -2.18
N ILE A 153 -11.73 -2.13 -2.11
CA ILE A 153 -11.89 -1.35 -0.88
C ILE A 153 -10.68 -1.41 0.05
N LEU A 154 -10.38 -2.53 0.69
CA LEU A 154 -9.23 -2.65 1.59
C LEU A 154 -7.98 -2.99 0.79
N ASP A 155 -6.92 -2.22 0.95
CA ASP A 155 -5.61 -2.51 0.38
C ASP A 155 -4.98 -3.66 1.19
N TRP A 156 -4.16 -3.33 2.19
CA TRP A 156 -3.62 -4.28 3.16
C TRP A 156 -4.45 -4.27 4.46
N THR A 157 -4.64 -5.43 5.12
CA THR A 157 -5.44 -5.52 6.35
C THR A 157 -4.67 -6.16 7.51
N ARG A 158 -4.69 -5.52 8.69
CA ARG A 158 -4.15 -6.02 9.96
C ARG A 158 -5.14 -5.72 11.10
N THR A 159 -5.17 -6.56 12.12
CA THR A 159 -6.04 -6.37 13.30
C THR A 159 -5.29 -5.69 14.47
N GLU A 160 -3.97 -5.80 14.48
CA GLU A 160 -3.09 -5.21 15.48
C GLU A 160 -1.85 -4.62 14.79
N LEU A 161 -1.58 -3.33 15.00
CA LEU A 161 -0.51 -2.61 14.31
C LEU A 161 0.82 -2.57 15.08
N ALA A 162 0.81 -2.93 16.36
CA ALA A 162 1.98 -2.87 17.25
C ALA A 162 1.99 -4.01 18.28
N ARG A 163 1.86 -5.26 17.82
CA ARG A 163 1.97 -6.44 18.67
C ARG A 163 3.36 -6.54 19.28
N LYS A 164 3.44 -6.59 20.61
CA LYS A 164 4.69 -6.87 21.33
C LYS A 164 5.14 -8.32 21.15
N LEU A 165 6.42 -8.49 20.87
CA LEU A 165 7.09 -9.78 20.79
C LEU A 165 7.92 -10.06 22.06
N PRO A 166 8.27 -11.33 22.36
CA PRO A 166 9.12 -11.67 23.50
C PRO A 166 10.50 -10.98 23.50
N THR A 167 10.98 -10.58 22.32
CA THR A 167 12.22 -9.83 22.13
C THR A 167 12.13 -8.36 22.55
N GLY A 168 10.93 -7.87 22.89
CA GLY A 168 10.66 -6.45 23.15
C GLY A 168 10.32 -5.64 21.89
N ALA A 169 10.51 -6.21 20.69
CA ALA A 169 10.11 -5.60 19.42
C ALA A 169 8.59 -5.48 19.28
N THR A 170 8.11 -4.64 18.35
CA THR A 170 6.70 -4.66 17.91
C THR A 170 6.54 -4.92 16.42
N CYS A 171 5.44 -5.56 16.03
CA CYS A 171 5.15 -5.92 14.66
C CYS A 171 3.65 -5.80 14.34
N MET A 172 3.29 -5.78 13.05
CA MET A 172 1.89 -5.91 12.67
C MET A 172 1.43 -7.36 12.71
N ARG A 173 0.14 -7.56 13.01
CA ARG A 173 -0.50 -8.88 13.08
C ARG A 173 -1.91 -8.83 12.51
N PHE A 174 -2.28 -9.94 11.87
CA PHE A 174 -3.65 -10.25 11.52
C PHE A 174 -4.11 -11.47 12.33
N ASP A 175 -5.18 -11.30 13.10
CA ASP A 175 -5.86 -12.37 13.83
C ASP A 175 -7.25 -12.57 13.23
N LEU A 176 -7.49 -13.75 12.67
CA LEU A 176 -8.79 -14.08 12.09
C LEU A 176 -9.93 -13.97 13.11
N ILE A 177 -9.71 -14.30 14.38
CA ILE A 177 -10.76 -14.20 15.41
C ILE A 177 -11.09 -12.74 15.69
N ASP A 178 -10.08 -11.87 15.84
CA ASP A 178 -10.33 -10.44 16.02
C ASP A 178 -10.96 -9.82 14.77
N PHE A 179 -10.59 -10.29 13.58
CA PHE A 179 -11.23 -9.86 12.34
C PHE A 179 -12.72 -10.26 12.28
N ILE A 180 -13.06 -11.48 12.69
CA ILE A 180 -14.46 -11.92 12.79
C ILE A 180 -15.20 -11.12 13.86
N VAL A 181 -14.54 -10.78 14.98
CA VAL A 181 -15.11 -9.87 15.99
C VAL A 181 -15.54 -8.56 15.36
N PHE A 182 -14.66 -7.97 14.55
CA PHE A 182 -14.95 -6.74 13.84
C PHE A 182 -16.13 -6.93 12.86
N ASP A 183 -16.04 -7.88 11.94
CA ASP A 183 -17.01 -8.03 10.85
C ASP A 183 -18.44 -8.35 11.37
N VAL A 184 -18.51 -9.29 12.33
CA VAL A 184 -19.78 -9.84 12.81
C VAL A 184 -20.42 -9.00 13.91
N PHE A 185 -19.65 -8.51 14.89
CA PHE A 185 -20.20 -7.90 16.10
C PHE A 185 -20.04 -6.39 16.16
N ILE A 186 -19.02 -5.82 15.50
CA ILE A 186 -18.77 -4.36 15.48
C ILE A 186 -19.38 -3.72 14.23
N LEU A 187 -18.89 -4.11 13.05
CA LEU A 187 -19.39 -3.68 11.76
C LEU A 187 -20.82 -4.18 11.55
N LYS A 188 -21.11 -5.42 11.98
CA LYS A 188 -22.40 -6.09 11.78
C LYS A 188 -22.77 -6.11 10.29
N ARG A 189 -21.81 -6.52 9.45
CA ARG A 189 -22.04 -6.63 8.01
C ARG A 189 -23.14 -7.66 7.74
N ASN A 190 -24.01 -7.34 6.80
CA ASN A 190 -25.07 -8.24 6.39
C ASN A 190 -24.47 -9.58 5.94
N GLU A 191 -25.09 -10.70 6.33
CA GLU A 191 -24.66 -12.05 5.98
C GLU A 191 -23.29 -12.51 6.50
N ALA A 192 -22.52 -11.68 7.22
CA ALA A 192 -21.18 -12.03 7.71
C ALA A 192 -21.15 -13.32 8.56
N PHE A 193 -22.22 -13.61 9.28
CA PHE A 193 -22.36 -14.85 10.04
C PHE A 193 -22.30 -16.13 9.18
N LYS A 194 -22.61 -16.06 7.88
CA LYS A 194 -22.61 -17.21 6.98
C LYS A 194 -21.20 -17.53 6.47
N ASP A 195 -20.31 -16.56 6.44
CA ASP A 195 -18.95 -16.69 5.88
C ASP A 195 -17.99 -17.45 6.82
N TYR A 196 -18.37 -17.65 8.09
CA TYR A 196 -17.51 -18.26 9.10
C TYR A 196 -18.08 -19.56 9.67
N SER A 197 -17.19 -20.52 9.95
CA SER A 197 -17.56 -21.80 10.57
C SER A 197 -18.15 -21.62 11.97
N LYS A 198 -18.96 -22.60 12.42
CA LYS A 198 -19.57 -22.58 13.76
C LYS A 198 -18.51 -22.43 14.88
N LYS A 199 -17.36 -23.10 14.74
CA LYS A 199 -16.25 -23.05 15.69
C LYS A 199 -15.67 -21.63 15.79
N LEU A 200 -15.39 -20.98 14.66
CA LEU A 200 -14.82 -19.63 14.64
C LEU A 200 -15.79 -18.60 15.22
N LYS A 201 -17.09 -18.73 14.93
CA LYS A 201 -18.13 -17.86 15.50
C LYS A 201 -18.21 -17.92 17.02
N VAL A 202 -18.11 -19.12 17.60
CA VAL A 202 -18.12 -19.29 19.06
C VAL A 202 -16.89 -18.61 19.68
N LEU A 203 -15.71 -18.79 19.08
CA LEU A 203 -14.48 -18.15 19.54
C LEU A 203 -14.55 -16.61 19.45
N ALA A 204 -15.05 -16.08 18.33
CA ALA A 204 -15.22 -14.65 18.13
C ALA A 204 -16.23 -14.04 19.10
N LYS A 205 -17.37 -14.71 19.35
CA LYS A 205 -18.36 -14.25 20.35
C LYS A 205 -17.72 -14.14 21.74
N LYS A 206 -17.03 -15.19 22.17
CA LYS A 206 -16.30 -15.19 23.46
C LYS A 206 -15.26 -14.08 23.50
N ARG A 207 -14.51 -13.84 22.42
CA ARG A 207 -13.53 -12.76 22.33
C ARG A 207 -14.20 -11.39 22.47
N PHE A 208 -15.30 -11.14 21.75
CA PHE A 208 -16.05 -9.88 21.78
C PHE A 208 -16.62 -9.55 23.17
N GLU A 209 -17.17 -10.54 23.88
CA GLU A 209 -17.72 -10.38 25.23
C GLU A 209 -16.63 -10.01 26.25
N ASN A 210 -15.40 -10.48 26.04
CA ASN A 210 -14.25 -10.17 26.90
C ASN A 210 -13.47 -8.91 26.48
N MET A 211 -13.78 -8.30 25.33
CA MET A 211 -13.12 -7.07 24.88
C MET A 211 -13.73 -5.84 25.56
N SER A 212 -12.86 -5.00 26.13
CA SER A 212 -13.21 -3.66 26.59
C SER A 212 -13.64 -2.76 25.41
N LYS A 213 -14.33 -1.66 25.72
CA LYS A 213 -14.72 -0.65 24.73
C LYS A 213 -13.51 -0.12 23.95
N LYS A 214 -12.41 0.19 24.65
CA LYS A 214 -11.16 0.68 24.04
C LYS A 214 -10.51 -0.33 23.10
N GLN A 215 -10.57 -1.63 23.42
CA GLN A 215 -10.06 -2.67 22.51
C GLN A 215 -10.89 -2.74 21.22
N LYS A 216 -12.22 -2.59 21.30
CA LYS A 216 -13.11 -2.58 20.12
C LYS A 216 -12.87 -1.35 19.24
N GLU A 217 -12.65 -0.18 19.84
CA GLU A 217 -12.28 1.05 19.15
C GLU A 217 -10.92 0.92 18.44
N ASN A 218 -9.91 0.40 19.14
CA ASN A 218 -8.58 0.17 18.56
C ASN A 218 -8.63 -0.82 17.39
N LEU A 219 -9.36 -1.93 17.54
CA LEU A 219 -9.54 -2.91 16.47
C LEU A 219 -10.20 -2.29 15.23
N THR A 220 -11.24 -1.48 15.44
CA THR A 220 -11.91 -0.73 14.36
C THR A 220 -10.94 0.19 13.66
N SER A 221 -10.19 1.00 14.42
CA SER A 221 -9.19 1.91 13.86
C SER A 221 -8.11 1.16 13.07
N ASN A 222 -7.63 0.02 13.58
CA ASN A 222 -6.56 -0.75 12.93
C ASN A 222 -6.99 -1.30 11.56
N ILE A 223 -8.21 -1.85 11.48
CA ILE A 223 -8.75 -2.42 10.23
C ILE A 223 -9.07 -1.31 9.23
N VAL A 224 -9.63 -0.20 9.70
CA VAL A 224 -9.98 0.97 8.85
C VAL A 224 -8.74 1.67 8.30
N SER A 225 -7.59 1.64 9.00
CA SER A 225 -6.31 2.16 8.49
C SER A 225 -5.81 1.47 7.22
N GLY A 226 -6.38 0.31 6.84
CA GLY A 226 -6.09 -0.42 5.61
C GLY A 226 -6.87 0.05 4.38
N LEU A 227 -7.75 1.06 4.52
CA LEU A 227 -8.53 1.61 3.41
C LEU A 227 -7.67 2.53 2.51
N PRO A 228 -8.05 2.71 1.23
CA PRO A 228 -7.26 3.45 0.26
C PRO A 228 -7.24 4.92 0.68
N GLY A 229 -6.06 5.55 0.65
CA GLY A 229 -5.91 6.94 1.06
C GLY A 229 -5.99 7.15 2.58
N ALA A 230 -5.47 6.20 3.37
CA ALA A 230 -5.42 6.14 4.85
C ALA A 230 -4.86 7.37 5.61
N ALA A 231 -5.48 8.53 5.37
CA ALA A 231 -5.46 9.74 6.17
C ALA A 231 -6.88 10.13 6.65
N GLU A 232 -7.93 9.41 6.21
CA GLU A 232 -9.31 9.61 6.67
C GLU A 232 -9.74 8.51 7.64
N LYS A 233 -10.32 8.90 8.78
CA LYS A 233 -11.05 7.99 9.66
C LYS A 233 -12.42 7.72 9.03
N PHE A 234 -12.54 6.66 8.21
CA PHE A 234 -13.85 6.21 7.74
C PHE A 234 -14.73 5.83 8.94
N SER A 235 -16.00 6.26 8.93
CA SER A 235 -16.97 5.74 9.89
C SER A 235 -17.35 4.29 9.52
N LEU A 236 -17.90 3.54 10.48
CA LEU A 236 -18.42 2.20 10.18
C LEU A 236 -19.52 2.20 9.11
N GLU A 237 -20.28 3.30 9.01
CA GLU A 237 -21.32 3.45 8.00
C GLU A 237 -20.72 3.68 6.61
N ASP A 238 -19.64 4.45 6.52
CA ASP A 238 -18.91 4.62 5.26
C ASP A 238 -18.35 3.28 4.77
N VAL A 239 -17.80 2.46 5.67
CA VAL A 239 -17.34 1.11 5.34
C VAL A 239 -18.48 0.26 4.77
N LYS A 240 -19.66 0.25 5.42
CA LYS A 240 -20.83 -0.48 4.90
C LYS A 240 -21.28 0.02 3.53
N ASN A 241 -21.32 1.33 3.34
CA ASN A 241 -21.71 1.94 2.07
C ASN A 241 -20.73 1.57 0.94
N HIS A 242 -19.44 1.50 1.24
CA HIS A 242 -18.45 1.02 0.28
C HIS A 242 -18.63 -0.47 -0.01
N LEU A 243 -18.81 -1.32 1.01
CA LEU A 243 -19.05 -2.75 0.83
C LEU A 243 -20.28 -3.04 -0.03
N LYS A 244 -21.36 -2.28 0.16
CA LYS A 244 -22.60 -2.40 -0.62
C LYS A 244 -22.37 -2.18 -2.12
N LYS A 245 -21.41 -1.31 -2.50
CA LYS A 245 -21.04 -1.08 -3.91
C LYS A 245 -20.44 -2.33 -4.58
N TYR A 246 -20.04 -3.35 -3.82
CA TYR A 246 -19.45 -4.60 -4.29
C TYR A 246 -20.35 -5.83 -4.12
N GLU A 247 -21.58 -5.68 -3.60
CA GLU A 247 -22.49 -6.80 -3.27
C GLU A 247 -22.76 -7.75 -4.45
N ASN A 248 -22.78 -7.22 -5.68
CA ASN A 248 -23.03 -7.99 -6.91
C ASN A 248 -21.76 -8.31 -7.72
N ILE A 249 -20.57 -8.12 -7.15
CA ILE A 249 -19.29 -8.33 -7.82
C ILE A 249 -18.67 -9.63 -7.28
N SER A 250 -18.93 -10.72 -7.99
CA SER A 250 -18.28 -12.01 -7.72
C SER A 250 -16.81 -12.00 -8.11
N GLU A 251 -16.06 -13.00 -7.65
CA GLU A 251 -14.68 -13.27 -8.08
C GLU A 251 -14.52 -13.29 -9.62
N LYS A 252 -15.47 -13.95 -10.31
CA LYS A 252 -15.50 -14.00 -11.77
C LYS A 252 -15.65 -12.62 -12.41
N ILE A 253 -16.51 -11.77 -11.85
CA ILE A 253 -16.73 -10.40 -12.35
C ILE A 253 -15.48 -9.56 -12.07
N LEU A 254 -14.95 -9.57 -10.84
CA LEU A 254 -13.76 -8.79 -10.50
C LEU A 254 -12.56 -9.19 -11.37
N ARG A 255 -12.38 -10.49 -11.62
CA ARG A 255 -11.32 -11.03 -12.49
C ARG A 255 -11.50 -10.57 -13.94
N LYS A 256 -12.73 -10.63 -14.48
CA LYS A 256 -13.03 -10.06 -15.80
C LYS A 256 -12.68 -8.57 -15.85
N ASN A 257 -13.03 -7.81 -14.81
CA ASN A 257 -12.75 -6.38 -14.76
C ASN A 257 -11.25 -6.08 -14.75
N LEU A 258 -10.44 -6.88 -14.04
CA LEU A 258 -8.98 -6.80 -14.09
C LEU A 258 -8.44 -7.12 -15.49
N ILE A 259 -8.93 -8.18 -16.13
CA ILE A 259 -8.53 -8.55 -17.50
C ILE A 259 -8.85 -7.42 -18.47
N ASP A 260 -10.05 -6.84 -18.41
CA ASP A 260 -10.43 -5.72 -19.28
C ASP A 260 -9.55 -4.48 -19.05
N PHE A 261 -9.25 -4.14 -17.79
CA PHE A 261 -8.29 -3.09 -17.46
C PHE A 261 -6.92 -3.36 -18.10
N LEU A 262 -6.40 -4.59 -17.95
CA LEU A 262 -5.09 -4.97 -18.48
C LEU A 262 -5.05 -5.00 -20.01
N ARG A 263 -6.14 -5.36 -20.68
CA ARG A 263 -6.24 -5.31 -22.15
C ARG A 263 -6.04 -3.88 -22.68
N GLU A 264 -6.49 -2.88 -21.94
CA GLU A 264 -6.34 -1.46 -22.31
C GLU A 264 -4.94 -0.93 -21.97
N VAL A 265 -4.42 -1.20 -20.77
CA VAL A 265 -3.18 -0.55 -20.29
C VAL A 265 -1.89 -1.27 -20.68
N THR A 266 -1.91 -2.60 -20.83
CA THR A 266 -0.67 -3.38 -21.02
C THR A 266 -0.02 -3.15 -22.40
N PRO A 267 -0.75 -3.05 -23.52
CA PRO A 267 -0.14 -2.71 -24.80
C PRO A 267 0.60 -1.38 -24.76
N ILE A 268 0.00 -0.35 -24.14
CA ILE A 268 0.62 0.96 -23.98
C ILE A 268 1.86 0.85 -23.09
N ALA A 269 1.79 0.10 -21.99
CA ALA A 269 2.96 -0.15 -21.14
C ALA A 269 4.11 -0.79 -21.94
N GLN A 270 3.79 -1.78 -22.78
CA GLN A 270 4.77 -2.47 -23.62
C GLN A 270 5.45 -1.54 -24.61
N ASP A 271 4.69 -0.66 -25.27
CA ASP A 271 5.21 0.32 -26.24
C ASP A 271 6.09 1.38 -25.57
N LEU A 272 5.76 1.75 -24.33
CA LEU A 272 6.54 2.70 -23.52
C LEU A 272 7.78 2.07 -22.86
N GLY A 273 7.98 0.75 -22.97
CA GLY A 273 9.02 0.04 -22.24
C GLY A 273 8.76 -0.04 -20.72
N VAL A 274 7.52 0.18 -20.29
CA VAL A 274 7.09 0.07 -18.89
C VAL A 274 6.63 -1.35 -18.58
N ARG A 275 7.00 -1.83 -17.40
CA ARG A 275 6.57 -3.11 -16.82
C ARG A 275 5.58 -2.84 -15.70
N LEU A 276 4.33 -3.26 -15.88
CA LEU A 276 3.30 -3.26 -14.85
C LEU A 276 3.44 -4.53 -14.01
N CYS A 277 3.40 -4.40 -12.68
CA CYS A 277 3.50 -5.55 -11.78
C CYS A 277 2.39 -5.54 -10.72
N CYS A 278 1.51 -6.54 -10.78
CA CYS A 278 0.41 -6.65 -9.84
C CYS A 278 0.89 -7.23 -8.50
N HIS A 279 0.74 -6.47 -7.43
CA HIS A 279 0.94 -6.91 -6.06
C HIS A 279 -0.19 -7.86 -5.64
N PRO A 280 0.12 -8.94 -4.90
CA PRO A 280 -0.88 -9.87 -4.42
C PRO A 280 -1.82 -9.23 -3.40
N ASP A 281 -2.94 -9.90 -3.18
CA ASP A 281 -3.84 -9.60 -2.08
C ASP A 281 -3.14 -9.74 -0.72
N ASP A 282 -3.33 -8.77 0.20
CA ASP A 282 -2.79 -8.83 1.58
C ASP A 282 -3.87 -8.61 2.66
N PRO A 283 -4.41 -9.67 3.28
CA PRO A 283 -4.02 -11.07 3.12
C PRO A 283 -4.62 -11.73 1.86
N PRO A 284 -4.03 -12.84 1.38
CA PRO A 284 -4.42 -13.53 0.14
C PRO A 284 -5.63 -14.46 0.30
N PHE A 285 -6.72 -13.92 0.83
CA PHE A 285 -8.03 -14.57 0.92
C PHE A 285 -9.12 -13.53 1.15
N SER A 286 -10.35 -13.88 0.77
CA SER A 286 -11.51 -12.98 0.84
C SER A 286 -11.79 -12.48 2.25
N LEU A 287 -12.11 -11.18 2.35
CA LEU A 287 -12.44 -10.47 3.59
C LEU A 287 -13.71 -9.66 3.37
N LEU A 288 -14.56 -9.55 4.40
CA LEU A 288 -15.80 -8.75 4.35
C LEU A 288 -16.76 -9.10 3.20
N GLY A 289 -16.75 -10.36 2.73
CA GLY A 289 -17.52 -10.78 1.55
C GLY A 289 -16.97 -10.26 0.22
N LEU A 290 -15.83 -9.58 0.22
CA LEU A 290 -15.18 -9.08 -0.99
C LEU A 290 -14.27 -10.15 -1.61
N PRO A 291 -14.33 -10.35 -2.94
CA PRO A 291 -13.42 -11.26 -3.62
C PRO A 291 -11.98 -10.73 -3.60
N ARG A 292 -11.03 -11.67 -3.64
CA ARG A 292 -9.58 -11.43 -3.70
C ARG A 292 -9.06 -12.34 -4.80
N ILE A 293 -8.51 -11.76 -5.86
CA ILE A 293 -8.31 -12.43 -7.16
C ILE A 293 -6.85 -12.52 -7.60
N MET A 294 -5.91 -12.12 -6.73
CA MET A 294 -4.46 -12.19 -6.92
C MET A 294 -3.84 -12.83 -5.67
N SER A 295 -4.35 -13.99 -5.27
CA SER A 295 -4.06 -14.63 -3.97
C SER A 295 -3.25 -15.92 -4.07
N THR A 296 -3.25 -16.57 -5.25
CA THR A 296 -2.62 -17.88 -5.49
C THR A 296 -1.82 -17.90 -6.80
N GLU A 297 -0.99 -18.93 -7.01
CA GLU A 297 -0.33 -19.13 -8.32
C GLU A 297 -1.35 -19.28 -9.46
N SER A 298 -2.47 -19.95 -9.22
CA SER A 298 -3.52 -20.14 -10.23
C SER A 298 -4.11 -18.80 -10.70
N ASP A 299 -4.25 -17.84 -9.78
CA ASP A 299 -4.72 -16.50 -10.12
C ASP A 299 -3.78 -15.80 -11.09
N TYR A 300 -2.48 -15.79 -10.76
CA TYR A 300 -1.46 -15.22 -11.64
C TYR A 300 -1.43 -15.90 -13.00
N ARG A 301 -1.48 -17.24 -13.06
CA ARG A 301 -1.48 -17.97 -14.33
C ARG A 301 -2.63 -17.55 -15.24
N ILE A 302 -3.85 -17.49 -14.70
CA ILE A 302 -5.03 -17.06 -15.48
C ILE A 302 -4.81 -15.66 -16.07
N ILE A 303 -4.29 -14.71 -15.28
CA ILE A 303 -4.05 -13.34 -15.77
C ILE A 303 -2.90 -13.29 -16.80
N MET A 304 -1.83 -14.06 -16.61
CA MET A 304 -0.71 -14.11 -17.57
C MET A 304 -1.10 -14.79 -18.89
N ASP A 305 -1.96 -15.80 -18.84
CA ASP A 305 -2.46 -16.52 -20.02
C ASP A 305 -3.44 -15.66 -20.82
N GLU A 306 -4.35 -14.95 -20.14
CA GLU A 306 -5.31 -14.03 -20.79
C GLU A 306 -4.65 -12.78 -21.37
N ILE A 307 -3.53 -12.33 -20.78
CA ILE A 307 -2.76 -11.15 -21.20
C ILE A 307 -1.29 -11.58 -21.43
N PRO A 308 -0.99 -12.22 -22.57
CA PRO A 308 0.34 -12.79 -22.86
C PRO A 308 1.37 -11.72 -23.29
N ILE A 309 1.25 -10.49 -22.80
CA ILE A 309 2.18 -9.38 -23.06
C ILE A 309 3.17 -9.27 -21.91
N LYS A 310 4.48 -9.26 -22.20
CA LYS A 310 5.54 -9.29 -21.19
C LYS A 310 5.47 -8.12 -20.18
N ALA A 311 5.02 -6.95 -20.62
CA ALA A 311 4.76 -5.80 -19.74
C ALA A 311 3.73 -6.07 -18.63
N ASN A 312 2.82 -7.05 -18.77
CA ASN A 312 1.94 -7.49 -17.69
C ASN A 312 2.66 -8.53 -16.83
N GLY A 313 3.04 -8.15 -15.62
CA GLY A 313 3.80 -9.00 -14.73
C GLY A 313 3.37 -8.94 -13.27
N ILE A 314 4.28 -9.40 -12.42
CA ILE A 314 4.01 -9.78 -11.04
C ILE A 314 4.93 -9.00 -10.12
N THR A 315 4.35 -8.42 -9.06
CA THR A 315 5.11 -8.07 -7.87
C THR A 315 5.04 -9.28 -6.95
N LEU A 316 6.10 -10.08 -6.87
CA LEU A 316 6.11 -11.28 -6.05
C LEU A 316 6.43 -10.87 -4.60
N CYS A 317 5.38 -10.78 -3.78
CA CYS A 317 5.50 -10.45 -2.37
C CYS A 317 5.45 -11.71 -1.52
N SER A 318 6.61 -12.09 -0.97
CA SER A 318 6.77 -13.29 -0.14
C SER A 318 6.04 -13.20 1.19
N GLY A 319 5.78 -11.98 1.67
CA GLY A 319 5.01 -11.75 2.89
C GLY A 319 3.53 -11.98 2.72
N SER A 320 2.92 -11.40 1.67
CA SER A 320 1.48 -11.55 1.40
C SER A 320 1.16 -12.98 1.00
N LEU A 321 1.81 -13.50 -0.04
CA LEU A 321 1.53 -14.86 -0.53
C LEU A 321 1.91 -15.93 0.49
N GLY A 322 2.96 -15.68 1.30
CA GLY A 322 3.42 -16.58 2.36
C GLY A 322 2.49 -16.69 3.57
N VAL A 323 1.44 -15.88 3.64
CA VAL A 323 0.36 -16.06 4.63
C VAL A 323 -0.32 -17.42 4.47
N ARG A 324 -0.40 -17.93 3.23
CA ARG A 324 -0.98 -19.24 2.96
C ARG A 324 0.09 -20.32 2.97
N LYS A 325 -0.27 -21.50 3.48
CA LYS A 325 0.63 -22.67 3.49
C LYS A 325 0.69 -23.37 2.14
N ASP A 326 -0.36 -23.27 1.34
CA ASP A 326 -0.48 -23.91 0.01
C ASP A 326 0.22 -23.12 -1.10
N ASN A 327 0.66 -21.88 -0.85
CA ASN A 327 1.49 -21.11 -1.77
C ASN A 327 2.98 -21.49 -1.61
N ASP A 328 3.50 -22.19 -2.61
CA ASP A 328 4.94 -22.47 -2.78
C ASP A 328 5.64 -21.28 -3.45
N ILE A 329 6.08 -20.31 -2.64
CA ILE A 329 6.65 -19.04 -3.14
C ILE A 329 7.91 -19.26 -3.97
N THR A 330 8.78 -20.17 -3.54
CA THR A 330 10.03 -20.49 -4.24
C THR A 330 9.75 -21.14 -5.60
N GLY A 331 8.81 -22.07 -5.66
CA GLY A 331 8.41 -22.66 -6.93
C GLY A 331 7.62 -21.69 -7.82
N MET A 332 6.79 -20.82 -7.24
CA MET A 332 6.14 -19.73 -7.99
C MET A 332 7.18 -18.85 -8.68
N MET A 333 8.25 -18.45 -7.97
CA MET A 333 9.36 -17.71 -8.57
C MET A 333 10.03 -18.49 -9.70
N SER A 334 10.18 -19.81 -9.56
CA SER A 334 10.78 -20.65 -10.60
C SER A 334 9.89 -20.79 -11.84
N ARG A 335 8.56 -20.89 -11.66
CA ARG A 335 7.58 -21.14 -12.73
C ARG A 335 7.08 -19.87 -13.42
N LEU A 336 6.98 -18.77 -12.68
CA LEU A 336 6.47 -17.48 -13.14
C LEU A 336 7.56 -16.42 -13.26
N GLY A 337 8.82 -16.78 -12.96
CA GLY A 337 9.95 -15.87 -12.86
C GLY A 337 10.12 -14.96 -14.05
N ASP A 338 9.86 -15.42 -15.28
CA ASP A 338 9.96 -14.60 -16.50
C ASP A 338 9.10 -13.32 -16.48
N ARG A 339 8.00 -13.34 -15.70
CA ARG A 339 7.00 -12.28 -15.55
C ARG A 339 7.09 -11.54 -14.22
N VAL A 340 8.04 -11.86 -13.33
CA VAL A 340 8.24 -11.13 -12.07
C VAL A 340 9.07 -9.87 -12.34
N HIS A 341 8.47 -8.69 -12.16
CA HIS A 341 9.13 -7.42 -12.45
C HIS A 341 9.54 -6.66 -11.19
N PHE A 342 9.04 -7.09 -10.03
CA PHE A 342 9.36 -6.48 -8.75
C PHE A 342 9.18 -7.48 -7.60
N LEU A 343 9.99 -7.33 -6.55
CA LEU A 343 10.02 -8.25 -5.42
C LEU A 343 9.82 -7.50 -4.09
N HIS A 344 8.92 -8.01 -3.26
CA HIS A 344 8.88 -7.65 -1.85
C HIS A 344 9.36 -8.85 -1.04
N LEU A 345 10.54 -8.70 -0.46
CA LEU A 345 11.19 -9.75 0.30
C LEU A 345 11.00 -9.44 1.79
N ARG A 346 9.88 -9.90 2.34
CA ARG A 346 9.62 -9.93 3.79
C ARG A 346 9.06 -11.29 4.19
N ASN A 347 8.82 -11.49 5.48
CA ASN A 347 8.36 -12.78 5.96
C ASN A 347 7.24 -12.63 6.99
N VAL A 348 6.35 -13.60 7.03
CA VAL A 348 5.28 -13.69 8.02
C VAL A 348 5.38 -15.02 8.76
N LYS A 349 4.96 -15.04 10.03
CA LYS A 349 4.80 -16.29 10.77
C LYS A 349 3.31 -16.59 10.94
N ARG A 350 2.87 -17.72 10.40
CA ARG A 350 1.54 -18.28 10.70
C ARG A 350 1.52 -18.76 12.14
N GLU A 351 0.49 -18.40 12.90
CA GLU A 351 0.50 -18.61 14.35
C GLU A 351 0.15 -20.02 14.77
N THR A 352 -0.88 -20.61 14.14
CA THR A 352 -1.35 -21.95 14.51
C THR A 352 -1.87 -22.68 13.30
N ASP A 353 -1.79 -24.01 13.29
CA ASP A 353 -2.48 -24.84 12.31
C ASP A 353 -4.00 -24.97 12.61
N ASN A 354 -4.43 -24.60 13.82
CA ASN A 354 -5.80 -24.78 14.32
C ASN A 354 -6.76 -23.63 13.96
N ILE A 355 -6.22 -22.42 13.81
CA ILE A 355 -6.92 -21.24 13.32
C ILE A 355 -6.24 -20.86 12.00
N PRO A 356 -6.89 -21.10 10.86
CA PRO A 356 -6.28 -20.76 9.58
C PRO A 356 -6.03 -19.26 9.52
N ASN A 357 -5.02 -18.88 8.76
CA ASN A 357 -4.85 -17.50 8.27
C ASN A 357 -4.56 -16.42 9.32
N SER A 358 -4.32 -16.75 10.60
CA SER A 358 -3.73 -15.81 11.56
C SER A 358 -2.20 -15.79 11.43
N PHE A 359 -1.62 -14.59 11.31
CA PHE A 359 -0.19 -14.39 11.11
C PHE A 359 0.30 -13.06 11.67
N TYR A 360 1.61 -12.95 11.88
CA TYR A 360 2.28 -11.69 12.19
C TYR A 360 3.52 -11.48 11.32
N GLU A 361 3.93 -10.22 11.17
CA GLU A 361 5.16 -9.86 10.46
C GLU A 361 6.38 -10.39 11.25
N ALA A 362 7.08 -11.34 10.65
CA ALA A 362 8.24 -11.98 11.25
C ALA A 362 9.52 -11.20 10.91
N GLU A 363 10.63 -11.59 11.53
CA GLU A 363 11.94 -11.23 11.00
C GLU A 363 12.11 -11.89 9.62
N HIS A 364 12.85 -11.23 8.71
CA HIS A 364 12.96 -11.64 7.32
C HIS A 364 13.42 -13.08 7.14
N LEU A 365 14.30 -13.57 8.02
CA LEU A 365 14.85 -14.93 7.96
C LEU A 365 14.16 -15.95 8.88
N ASN A 366 13.24 -15.54 9.74
CA ASN A 366 12.65 -16.41 10.78
C ASN A 366 11.13 -16.60 10.65
N GLY A 367 10.56 -16.29 9.48
CA GLY A 367 9.14 -16.48 9.21
C GLY A 367 8.79 -17.87 8.70
N SER A 368 7.85 -17.91 7.74
CA SER A 368 7.29 -19.15 7.17
C SER A 368 7.79 -19.43 5.76
N THR A 369 8.33 -18.43 5.07
CA THR A 369 8.98 -18.56 3.77
C THR A 369 10.47 -18.80 3.98
N ASP A 370 11.03 -19.83 3.33
CA ASP A 370 12.49 -20.00 3.27
C ASP A 370 13.08 -18.94 2.33
N MET A 371 13.58 -17.86 2.93
CA MET A 371 14.14 -16.72 2.21
C MET A 371 15.43 -17.06 1.46
N VAL A 372 16.22 -18.03 1.95
CA VAL A 372 17.46 -18.45 1.28
C VAL A 372 17.12 -19.17 -0.02
N SER A 373 16.18 -20.11 0.03
CA SER A 373 15.71 -20.81 -1.16
C SER A 373 15.03 -19.88 -2.16
N LEU A 374 14.25 -18.91 -1.69
CA LEU A 374 13.63 -17.91 -2.56
C LEU A 374 14.66 -17.02 -3.26
N ILE A 375 15.65 -16.48 -2.54
CA ILE A 375 16.72 -15.67 -3.15
C ILE A 375 17.52 -16.49 -4.16
N ASN A 376 17.79 -17.76 -3.88
CA ASN A 376 18.44 -18.65 -4.86
C ASN A 376 17.60 -18.78 -6.15
N ALA A 377 16.28 -18.94 -6.05
CA ALA A 377 15.39 -18.99 -7.21
C ALA A 377 15.36 -17.66 -7.98
N ILE A 378 15.41 -16.53 -7.28
CA ILE A 378 15.51 -15.20 -7.88
C ILE A 378 16.80 -15.08 -8.68
N LEU A 379 17.96 -15.37 -8.08
CA LEU A 379 19.27 -15.26 -8.75
C LEU A 379 19.39 -16.20 -9.96
N LYS A 380 18.77 -17.38 -9.90
CA LYS A 380 18.68 -18.28 -11.07
C LYS A 380 17.92 -17.63 -12.23
N GLU A 381 16.79 -16.99 -11.94
CA GLU A 381 16.01 -16.28 -12.94
C GLU A 381 16.78 -15.07 -13.49
N GLU A 382 17.38 -14.24 -12.63
CA GLU A 382 18.19 -13.10 -13.06
C GLU A 382 19.36 -13.53 -13.97
N ASN A 383 20.06 -14.59 -13.61
CA ASN A 383 21.11 -15.17 -14.42
C ASN A 383 20.59 -15.70 -15.77
N ARG A 384 19.44 -16.39 -15.77
CA ARG A 384 18.79 -16.84 -17.00
C ARG A 384 18.48 -15.64 -17.90
N ARG A 385 17.86 -14.59 -17.37
CA ARG A 385 17.54 -13.36 -18.11
C ARG A 385 18.79 -12.70 -18.70
N ARG A 386 19.87 -12.60 -17.91
CA ARG A 386 21.16 -12.05 -18.34
C ARG A 386 21.74 -12.83 -19.52
N LYS A 387 21.74 -14.17 -19.45
CA LYS A 387 22.20 -15.05 -20.56
C LYS A 387 21.36 -14.92 -21.83
N HIS A 388 20.10 -14.51 -21.71
CA HIS A 388 19.21 -14.24 -22.85
C HIS A 388 19.24 -12.77 -23.30
N GLY A 389 20.16 -11.95 -22.79
CA GLY A 389 20.30 -10.55 -23.21
C GLY A 389 19.13 -9.63 -22.82
N ARG A 390 18.35 -10.00 -21.80
CA ARG A 390 17.26 -9.15 -21.30
C ARG A 390 17.83 -7.96 -20.53
N GLU A 391 17.42 -6.74 -20.90
CA GLU A 391 17.79 -5.51 -20.17
C GLU A 391 17.24 -5.51 -18.74
N ASP A 392 16.09 -6.14 -18.52
CA ASP A 392 15.43 -6.28 -17.22
C ASP A 392 15.86 -7.56 -16.49
N TRP A 393 17.12 -7.95 -16.64
CA TRP A 393 17.66 -9.12 -15.95
C TRP A 393 17.72 -8.94 -14.43
N SER A 394 17.98 -7.72 -13.96
CA SER A 394 18.02 -7.36 -12.54
C SER A 394 16.61 -7.02 -12.07
N ILE A 395 16.09 -7.79 -11.12
CA ILE A 395 14.73 -7.61 -10.61
C ILE A 395 14.83 -6.73 -9.36
N PRO A 396 14.29 -5.50 -9.37
CA PRO A 396 14.34 -4.65 -8.19
C PRO A 396 13.60 -5.34 -7.03
N PHE A 397 14.12 -5.15 -5.81
CA PHE A 397 13.45 -5.63 -4.61
C PHE A 397 13.49 -4.59 -3.50
N ARG A 398 12.52 -4.69 -2.58
CA ARG A 398 12.55 -3.98 -1.29
C ARG A 398 12.37 -4.96 -0.13
N PRO A 399 12.90 -4.68 1.08
CA PRO A 399 12.69 -5.51 2.27
C PRO A 399 11.24 -5.46 2.79
N ASP A 400 10.39 -4.66 2.13
CA ASP A 400 9.00 -4.42 2.46
C ASP A 400 8.76 -3.94 3.90
N HIS A 401 8.21 -4.78 4.78
CA HIS A 401 7.93 -4.43 6.16
C HIS A 401 9.08 -4.81 7.11
N GLY A 402 9.18 -4.09 8.23
CA GLY A 402 10.10 -4.40 9.33
C GLY A 402 9.43 -4.34 10.69
N GLN A 403 10.04 -4.98 11.69
CA GLN A 403 9.63 -4.85 13.09
C GLN A 403 10.15 -3.54 13.68
N ASN A 404 9.39 -2.88 14.55
CA ASN A 404 9.92 -1.78 15.33
C ASN A 404 10.89 -2.34 16.37
N ILE A 405 12.16 -1.94 16.28
CA ILE A 405 13.24 -2.36 17.15
C ILE A 405 14.10 -1.14 17.50
N LEU A 406 14.81 -1.19 18.63
CA LEU A 406 15.65 -0.08 19.12
C LEU A 406 14.86 1.25 19.09
N ASP A 407 15.41 2.32 18.53
CA ASP A 407 14.80 3.64 18.50
C ASP A 407 13.49 3.72 17.71
N ASP A 408 13.20 2.75 16.82
CA ASP A 408 11.91 2.71 16.14
C ASP A 408 10.75 2.55 17.13
N LEU A 409 10.98 1.96 18.32
CA LEU A 409 9.96 1.80 19.37
C LEU A 409 9.49 3.14 19.94
N GLN A 410 10.31 4.19 19.84
CA GLN A 410 10.00 5.54 20.30
C GLN A 410 9.59 6.47 19.16
N ARG A 411 9.81 6.05 17.91
CA ARG A 411 9.44 6.82 16.71
C ARG A 411 8.00 6.48 16.36
N ASN A 412 7.14 7.50 16.21
CA ASN A 412 5.78 7.33 15.72
C ASN A 412 5.75 7.10 14.20
N SER A 413 6.38 6.02 13.74
CA SER A 413 6.51 5.65 12.34
C SER A 413 5.22 5.02 11.80
N LYS A 414 5.05 5.03 10.47
CA LYS A 414 3.93 4.33 9.84
C LYS A 414 4.01 2.83 10.15
N PRO A 415 2.92 2.16 10.57
CA PRO A 415 2.91 0.74 10.86
C PRO A 415 3.54 -0.10 9.74
N GLY A 416 4.47 -0.98 10.09
CA GLY A 416 5.21 -1.81 9.12
C GLY A 416 6.35 -1.11 8.38
N TYR A 417 6.51 0.21 8.50
CA TYR A 417 7.57 0.99 7.83
C TYR A 417 8.62 1.61 8.78
N PRO A 418 9.08 0.92 9.85
CA PRO A 418 10.20 1.41 10.64
C PRO A 418 11.48 1.54 9.78
N ALA A 419 12.42 2.39 10.21
CA ALA A 419 13.67 2.55 9.48
C ALA A 419 14.66 1.44 9.85
N ILE A 420 14.89 1.20 11.14
CA ILE A 420 15.91 0.26 11.64
C ILE A 420 15.47 -1.18 11.34
N GLY A 421 14.19 -1.51 11.58
CA GLY A 421 13.64 -2.81 11.25
C GLY A 421 13.79 -3.22 9.78
N ARG A 422 13.50 -2.29 8.86
CA ARG A 422 13.64 -2.52 7.41
C ARG A 422 15.10 -2.53 6.97
N LEU A 423 15.96 -1.71 7.59
CA LEU A 423 17.40 -1.73 7.36
C LEU A 423 18.01 -3.08 7.75
N LYS A 424 17.63 -3.64 8.91
CA LYS A 424 18.04 -4.99 9.34
C LYS A 424 17.65 -6.03 8.30
N GLY A 425 16.39 -6.03 7.87
CA GLY A 425 15.90 -6.94 6.83
C GLY A 425 16.66 -6.81 5.52
N LEU A 426 16.89 -5.58 5.05
CA LEU A 426 17.69 -5.34 3.84
C LEU A 426 19.12 -5.86 3.98
N ALA A 427 19.75 -5.69 5.14
CA ALA A 427 21.10 -6.19 5.39
C ALA A 427 21.16 -7.72 5.36
N GLU A 428 20.17 -8.40 5.94
CA GLU A 428 20.01 -9.86 5.90
C GLU A 428 19.88 -10.38 4.46
N LEU A 429 18.96 -9.80 3.69
CA LEU A 429 18.72 -10.15 2.29
C LEU A 429 19.95 -9.93 1.41
N ARG A 430 20.63 -8.79 1.60
CA ARG A 430 21.88 -8.46 0.90
C ARG A 430 22.94 -9.51 1.19
N GLY A 431 23.12 -9.91 2.45
CA GLY A 431 24.10 -10.93 2.83
C GLY A 431 23.85 -12.27 2.12
N ILE A 432 22.60 -12.72 2.06
CA ILE A 432 22.21 -13.95 1.34
C ILE A 432 22.47 -13.79 -0.16
N SER A 433 22.04 -12.69 -0.76
CA SER A 433 22.24 -12.42 -2.18
C SER A 433 23.72 -12.42 -2.56
N THR A 434 24.57 -11.72 -1.79
CA THR A 434 26.03 -11.71 -2.00
C THR A 434 26.67 -13.08 -1.83
N ALA A 435 26.19 -13.90 -0.88
CA ALA A 435 26.75 -15.24 -0.67
C ALA A 435 26.39 -16.19 -1.81
N LEU A 436 25.14 -16.12 -2.30
CA LEU A 436 24.63 -17.01 -3.35
C LEU A 436 25.03 -16.56 -4.76
N SER A 437 25.23 -15.27 -5.02
CA SER A 437 25.58 -14.74 -6.35
C SER A 437 26.87 -15.35 -6.92
N LYS A 438 27.82 -15.70 -6.06
CA LYS A 438 29.09 -16.37 -6.42
C LYS A 438 28.91 -17.68 -7.16
N GLN A 439 27.75 -18.32 -7.06
CA GLN A 439 27.43 -19.56 -7.78
C GLN A 439 27.11 -19.31 -9.27
N PHE A 440 26.82 -18.06 -9.63
CA PHE A 440 26.40 -17.65 -10.97
C PHE A 440 27.42 -16.74 -11.67
N GLU A 441 28.55 -16.47 -11.02
CA GLU A 441 29.72 -15.89 -11.67
C GLU A 441 30.28 -16.96 -12.62
N ASP A 442 30.49 -16.59 -13.89
CA ASP A 442 31.12 -17.49 -14.84
C ASP A 442 32.51 -17.85 -14.29
N LYS A 443 32.78 -19.16 -14.12
CA LYS A 443 34.14 -19.61 -13.84
C LYS A 443 34.93 -19.39 -15.13
N GLU A 444 35.79 -18.37 -15.12
CA GLU A 444 36.79 -18.15 -16.17
C GLU A 444 37.62 -19.41 -16.44
#